data_AF-A0A447TCP7-F1
#
_entry.id   AF-A0A447TCP7-F1
#
_cell.length_a   1.000
_cell.length_b   1.000
_cell.length_c   1.000
_cell.angle_alpha   90.00
_cell.angle_beta   90.00
_cell.angle_gamma   90.00
#
_symmetry.space_group_name_H-M   'P 1'
#
loop_
_entity.id
_entity.type
_entity.pdbx_description
1 polymer ?
#
loop_
_entity_poly.entity_id
_entity_poly.type
_entity_poly.pdbx_seq_one_letter_code
_entity_poly.pdbx_strand_id
1 'polypeptide(L)'
;MLSIETNPSAIERELPLSGSQLGIWLADQIAEQKNTYTVAHCVALGGAIDAERLRQSIRLGLAEADTVVGHYLETADGPVLRLPRGLRAEDLPLAGIQDLSAESDPEARAHQWMRDDLAAGLAADGERPLYLHRLFKLAGGAGERWFWYQRYHHVCVDGYSFAALTRRIADIYQALSRGEAPPPSPFVSFAAVAAEREAYLASPRCEEDRAFWRGYAAALPPPSTLSARDALAGDGAANVDVLRRRFELIGGDARGWAA
;
A
#
# COMPACT_ATOMS: atom_id res chain seq x y z
N MET A 1 11.61 -9.82 43.93
CA MET A 1 11.38 -10.30 42.56
C MET A 1 10.35 -9.37 41.95
N LEU A 2 10.80 -8.26 41.37
CA LEU A 2 9.95 -7.20 40.83
C LEU A 2 9.50 -7.62 39.44
N SER A 3 8.21 -7.90 39.30
CA SER A 3 7.54 -8.10 38.01
C SER A 3 7.60 -6.80 37.23
N ILE A 4 8.18 -6.84 36.04
CA ILE A 4 8.10 -5.76 35.05
C ILE A 4 6.73 -5.93 34.39
N GLU A 5 5.74 -5.18 34.84
CA GLU A 5 4.54 -4.92 34.05
C GLU A 5 4.97 -4.00 32.89
N THR A 6 5.09 -4.56 31.69
CA THR A 6 5.20 -3.77 30.46
C THR A 6 3.86 -3.08 30.21
N ASN A 7 3.72 -1.87 30.73
CA ASN A 7 2.69 -0.92 30.34
C ASN A 7 2.76 -0.71 28.80
N PRO A 8 1.69 -0.98 28.02
CA PRO A 8 1.71 -0.67 26.59
C PRO A 8 1.88 0.85 26.44
N SER A 9 3.00 1.22 25.85
CA SER A 9 3.66 2.50 26.03
C SER A 9 2.93 3.69 25.39
N ALA A 10 3.21 4.90 25.90
CA ALA A 10 2.78 6.20 25.37
C ALA A 10 3.23 6.51 23.91
N ILE A 11 3.85 5.54 23.23
CA ILE A 11 4.50 5.67 21.92
C ILE A 11 3.63 5.09 20.80
N GLU A 12 2.53 4.38 21.10
CA GLU A 12 1.67 3.76 20.07
C GLU A 12 0.20 4.13 20.26
N ARG A 13 -0.60 4.02 19.19
CA ARG A 13 -2.05 4.18 19.23
C ARG A 13 -2.70 2.97 18.59
N GLU A 14 -3.49 2.25 19.38
CA GLU A 14 -4.36 1.18 18.88
C GLU A 14 -5.67 1.75 18.37
N LEU A 15 -6.09 1.29 17.20
CA LEU A 15 -7.34 1.66 16.54
C LEU A 15 -8.04 0.40 16.02
N PRO A 16 -9.39 0.37 16.01
CA PRO A 16 -10.11 -0.72 15.37
C PRO A 16 -9.84 -0.72 13.87
N LEU A 17 -9.83 -1.91 13.27
CA LEU A 17 -9.79 -2.03 11.81
C LEU A 17 -11.08 -1.46 11.20
N SER A 18 -10.95 -0.78 10.05
CA SER A 18 -12.12 -0.42 9.24
C SER A 18 -12.83 -1.67 8.72
N GLY A 19 -14.08 -1.53 8.24
CA GLY A 19 -14.85 -2.67 7.74
C GLY A 19 -14.13 -3.44 6.62
N SER A 20 -13.51 -2.72 5.67
CA SER A 20 -12.73 -3.33 4.59
C SER A 20 -11.44 -3.98 5.10
N GLN A 21 -10.73 -3.35 6.05
CA GLN A 21 -9.53 -3.94 6.64
C GLN A 21 -9.83 -5.22 7.42
N LEU A 22 -10.93 -5.23 8.19
CA LEU A 22 -11.35 -6.42 8.94
C LEU A 22 -11.70 -7.58 7.98
N GLY A 23 -12.41 -7.29 6.88
CA GLY A 23 -12.71 -8.30 5.86
C GLY A 23 -11.44 -8.91 5.25
N ILE A 24 -10.47 -8.07 4.87
CA ILE A 24 -9.18 -8.52 4.33
C ILE A 24 -8.39 -9.30 5.37
N TRP A 25 -8.34 -8.82 6.63
CA TRP A 25 -7.67 -9.49 7.73
C TRP A 25 -8.20 -10.91 7.94
N LEU A 26 -9.51 -11.06 8.13
CA LEU A 26 -10.13 -12.36 8.35
C LEU A 26 -9.88 -13.31 7.18
N ALA A 27 -9.92 -12.78 5.95
CA ALA A 27 -9.67 -13.57 4.76
C ALA A 27 -8.19 -13.98 4.61
N ASP A 28 -7.24 -13.14 5.03
CA ASP A 28 -5.82 -13.50 5.10
C ASP A 28 -5.55 -14.56 6.19
N GLN A 29 -6.22 -14.45 7.34
CA GLN A 29 -6.08 -15.40 8.45
C GLN A 29 -6.46 -16.83 8.05
N ILE A 30 -7.51 -16.99 7.23
CA ILE A 30 -7.95 -18.30 6.73
C ILE A 30 -7.29 -18.72 5.42
N ALA A 31 -6.54 -17.83 4.74
CA ALA A 31 -5.89 -18.16 3.48
C ALA A 31 -4.77 -19.20 3.68
N GLU A 32 -4.76 -20.23 2.84
CA GLU A 32 -3.68 -21.22 2.80
C GLU A 32 -2.37 -20.59 2.33
N GLN A 33 -2.45 -19.69 1.34
CA GLN A 33 -1.32 -18.90 0.84
C GLN A 33 -1.35 -17.49 1.41
N LYS A 34 -0.36 -17.18 2.26
CA LYS A 34 -0.22 -15.90 2.97
C LYS A 34 0.27 -14.74 2.08
N ASN A 35 0.23 -14.85 0.76
CA ASN A 35 0.55 -13.76 -0.17
C ASN A 35 -0.67 -13.36 -1.03
N THR A 36 -1.84 -13.99 -0.83
CA THR A 36 -3.06 -13.76 -1.63
C THR A 36 -3.51 -12.30 -1.63
N TYR A 37 -3.31 -11.59 -0.52
CA TYR A 37 -3.67 -10.18 -0.36
C TYR A 37 -2.48 -9.24 -0.59
N THR A 38 -1.47 -9.67 -1.34
CA THR A 38 -0.37 -8.80 -1.75
C THR A 38 -0.75 -8.04 -3.01
N VAL A 39 -0.57 -6.72 -3.00
CA VAL A 39 -0.69 -5.87 -4.19
C VAL A 39 0.67 -5.30 -4.54
N ALA A 40 1.02 -5.31 -5.82
CA ALA A 40 2.28 -4.74 -6.27
C ALA A 40 2.17 -4.15 -7.68
N HIS A 41 3.02 -3.17 -7.95
CA HIS A 41 3.17 -2.56 -9.27
C HIS A 41 4.62 -2.11 -9.48
N CYS A 42 4.94 -1.84 -10.75
CA CYS A 42 6.24 -1.33 -11.14
C CYS A 42 6.06 -0.10 -12.05
N VAL A 43 6.73 0.99 -11.71
CA VAL A 43 6.77 2.21 -12.51
C VAL A 43 8.08 2.23 -13.31
N ALA A 44 7.97 2.30 -14.64
CA ALA A 44 9.12 2.53 -15.50
C ALA A 44 9.45 4.02 -15.54
N LEU A 45 10.67 4.38 -15.16
CA LEU A 45 11.18 5.75 -15.17
C LEU A 45 12.25 5.87 -16.25
N GLY A 46 12.16 6.93 -17.06
CA GLY A 46 13.12 7.23 -18.12
C GLY A 46 13.85 8.55 -17.86
N GLY A 47 15.11 8.61 -18.27
CA GLY A 47 15.96 9.78 -18.12
C GLY A 47 16.84 9.71 -16.86
N ALA A 48 17.57 10.79 -16.62
CA ALA A 48 18.48 10.90 -15.49
C ALA A 48 17.71 11.06 -14.17
N ILE A 49 17.60 9.99 -13.40
CA ILE A 49 16.93 9.97 -12.10
C ILE A 49 18.00 10.05 -11.00
N ASP A 50 17.85 11.02 -10.10
CA ASP A 50 18.63 11.05 -8.86
C ASP A 50 18.07 9.98 -7.93
N ALA A 51 18.65 8.77 -8.01
CA ALA A 51 18.15 7.61 -7.28
C ALA A 51 18.19 7.81 -5.76
N GLU A 52 19.18 8.52 -5.23
CA GLU A 52 19.26 8.78 -3.80
C GLU A 52 18.13 9.73 -3.38
N ARG A 53 17.90 10.82 -4.13
CA ARG A 53 16.75 11.70 -3.90
C ARG A 53 15.42 10.97 -4.00
N LEU A 54 15.26 10.03 -4.93
CA LEU A 54 14.05 9.23 -5.04
C LEU A 54 13.84 8.34 -3.80
N ARG A 55 14.90 7.71 -3.26
CA ARG A 55 14.80 6.95 -2.01
C ARG A 55 14.41 7.83 -0.82
N GLN A 56 14.97 9.03 -0.74
CA GLN A 56 14.60 10.02 0.27
C GLN A 56 13.12 10.41 0.14
N SER A 57 12.65 10.59 -1.08
CA SER A 57 11.25 10.95 -1.37
C SER A 57 10.29 9.81 -1.04
N ILE A 58 10.67 8.56 -1.33
CA ILE A 58 9.92 7.37 -0.93
C ILE A 58 9.79 7.33 0.59
N ARG A 59 10.90 7.53 1.32
CA ARG A 59 10.92 7.51 2.77
C ARG A 59 10.01 8.58 3.38
N LEU A 60 10.06 9.81 2.86
CA LEU A 60 9.18 10.90 3.28
C LEU A 60 7.71 10.58 3.00
N GLY A 61 7.38 10.10 1.79
CA GLY A 61 5.99 9.76 1.45
C GLY A 61 5.42 8.61 2.28
N LEU A 62 6.23 7.59 2.59
CA LEU A 62 5.82 6.50 3.47
C LEU A 62 5.53 6.98 4.90
N ALA A 63 6.31 7.94 5.41
CA ALA A 63 6.09 8.51 6.73
C ALA A 63 4.79 9.34 6.82
N GLU A 64 4.26 9.81 5.69
CA GLU A 64 3.00 10.54 5.64
C GLU A 64 1.76 9.63 5.59
N ALA A 65 1.93 8.34 5.27
CA ALA A 65 0.85 7.36 5.13
C ALA A 65 0.86 6.38 6.31
N ASP A 66 0.18 6.73 7.41
CA ASP A 66 0.23 6.00 8.67
C ASP A 66 -0.23 4.54 8.58
N THR A 67 -1.21 4.22 7.74
CA THR A 67 -1.68 2.84 7.55
C THR A 67 -0.63 1.90 6.99
N VAL A 68 0.32 2.41 6.19
CA VAL A 68 1.37 1.63 5.52
C VAL A 68 2.45 1.19 6.49
N VAL A 69 2.75 2.03 7.48
CA VAL A 69 3.76 1.80 8.52
C VAL A 69 3.16 1.20 9.79
N GLY A 70 1.84 1.03 9.84
CA GLY A 70 1.14 0.44 10.97
C GLY A 70 1.29 -1.08 11.06
N HIS A 71 1.14 -1.59 12.27
CA HIS A 71 1.18 -3.02 12.58
C HIS A 71 -0.24 -3.55 12.81
N TYR A 72 -0.58 -4.65 12.15
CA TYR A 72 -1.87 -5.30 12.26
C TYR A 72 -1.68 -6.56 13.08
N LEU A 73 -2.49 -6.76 14.11
CA LEU A 73 -2.31 -7.86 15.05
C LEU A 73 -3.63 -8.26 15.72
N GLU A 74 -3.68 -9.51 16.16
CA GLU A 74 -4.77 -10.03 16.99
C GLU A 74 -4.53 -9.67 18.46
N THR A 75 -5.57 -9.16 19.14
CA THR A 75 -5.59 -8.93 20.60
C THR A 75 -6.68 -9.77 21.26
N ALA A 76 -6.76 -9.74 22.58
CA ALA A 76 -7.85 -10.40 23.30
C ALA A 76 -9.25 -9.84 22.95
N ASP A 77 -9.30 -8.58 22.50
CA ASP A 77 -10.54 -7.88 22.13
C ASP A 77 -10.79 -7.90 20.60
N GLY A 78 -9.97 -8.63 19.85
CA GLY A 78 -10.03 -8.76 18.39
C GLY A 78 -8.88 -8.05 17.66
N PRO A 79 -8.92 -8.01 16.32
CA PRO A 79 -7.82 -7.45 15.52
C PRO A 79 -7.81 -5.92 15.55
N VAL A 80 -6.60 -5.37 15.64
CA VAL A 80 -6.35 -3.92 15.74
C VAL A 80 -5.26 -3.47 14.78
N LEU A 81 -5.25 -2.16 14.51
CA LEU A 81 -4.14 -1.45 13.89
C LEU A 81 -3.39 -0.65 14.97
N ARG A 82 -2.12 -0.99 15.19
CA ARG A 82 -1.17 -0.17 15.96
C ARG A 82 -0.46 0.81 15.05
N LEU A 83 -0.64 2.09 15.34
CA LEU A 83 0.09 3.17 14.70
C LEU A 83 1.22 3.68 15.60
N PRO A 84 2.44 3.86 15.09
CA PRO A 84 3.51 4.53 15.82
C PRO A 84 3.16 6.02 16.01
N ARG A 85 3.29 6.54 17.23
CA ARG A 85 3.14 7.96 17.53
C ARG A 85 4.47 8.67 17.33
N GLY A 86 4.44 9.79 16.61
CA GLY A 86 5.63 10.61 16.39
C GLY A 86 6.68 9.96 15.50
N LEU A 87 6.28 9.01 14.65
CA LEU A 87 7.14 8.41 13.64
C LEU A 87 7.76 9.53 12.78
N ARG A 88 9.08 9.51 12.69
CA ARG A 88 9.84 10.40 11.81
C ARG A 88 10.22 9.65 10.55
N ALA A 89 10.35 10.38 9.44
CA ALA A 89 10.81 9.77 8.19
C ALA A 89 12.19 9.09 8.36
N GLU A 90 13.06 9.64 9.23
CA GLU A 90 14.38 9.08 9.51
C GLU A 90 14.34 7.69 10.15
N ASP A 91 13.23 7.32 10.80
CA ASP A 91 13.04 6.01 11.44
C ASP A 91 12.74 4.92 10.40
N LEU A 92 12.34 5.31 9.19
CA LEU A 92 12.03 4.39 8.09
C LEU A 92 13.27 4.05 7.26
N PRO A 93 13.44 2.78 6.84
CA PRO A 93 14.55 2.39 5.99
C PRO A 93 14.43 3.01 4.59
N LEU A 94 15.59 3.32 3.99
CA LEU A 94 15.62 3.73 2.59
C LEU A 94 15.36 2.53 1.68
N ALA A 95 14.55 2.73 0.63
CA ALA A 95 14.31 1.73 -0.42
C ALA A 95 15.63 1.19 -0.99
N GLY A 96 15.76 -0.09 -1.31
CA GLY A 96 17.03 -0.61 -1.85
C GLY A 96 17.25 -0.20 -3.31
N ILE A 97 18.50 0.05 -3.71
CA ILE A 97 18.91 0.15 -5.12
C ILE A 97 19.58 -1.17 -5.51
N GLN A 98 19.23 -1.67 -6.69
CA GLN A 98 19.95 -2.75 -7.34
C GLN A 98 20.34 -2.31 -8.75
N ASP A 99 21.64 -2.27 -9.04
CA ASP A 99 22.14 -1.97 -10.38
C ASP A 99 22.17 -3.25 -11.21
N LEU A 100 21.32 -3.30 -12.23
CA LEU A 100 21.23 -4.41 -13.19
C LEU A 100 21.78 -4.00 -14.56
N SER A 101 22.40 -2.83 -14.71
CA SER A 101 22.86 -2.32 -16.01
C SER A 101 23.97 -3.15 -16.66
N ALA A 102 24.62 -4.03 -15.89
CA ALA A 102 25.61 -4.98 -16.38
C ALA A 102 25.03 -6.36 -16.73
N GLU A 103 23.74 -6.60 -16.47
CA GLU A 103 23.08 -7.86 -16.80
C GLU A 103 22.82 -7.96 -18.32
N SER A 104 22.81 -9.19 -18.84
CA SER A 104 22.52 -9.43 -20.26
C SER A 104 21.08 -9.07 -20.64
N ASP A 105 20.13 -9.28 -19.72
CA ASP A 105 18.74 -8.83 -19.81
C ASP A 105 18.31 -8.21 -18.47
N PRO A 106 18.55 -6.91 -18.26
CA PRO A 106 18.24 -6.22 -17.02
C PRO A 106 16.74 -6.24 -16.67
N GLU A 107 15.87 -6.16 -17.68
CA GLU A 107 14.41 -6.13 -17.49
C GLU A 107 13.88 -7.49 -17.05
N ALA A 108 14.31 -8.57 -17.70
CA ALA A 108 13.93 -9.93 -17.30
C ALA A 108 14.44 -10.24 -15.88
N ARG A 109 15.65 -9.79 -15.53
CA ARG A 109 16.21 -9.99 -14.18
C ARG A 109 15.42 -9.23 -13.12
N ALA A 110 15.03 -7.99 -13.39
CA ALA A 110 14.18 -7.20 -12.50
C ALA A 110 12.80 -7.86 -12.31
N HIS A 111 12.15 -8.28 -13.40
CA HIS A 111 10.85 -8.97 -13.32
C HIS A 111 10.93 -10.31 -12.59
N GLN A 112 12.03 -11.06 -12.73
CA GLN A 112 12.23 -12.29 -11.96
C GLN A 112 12.30 -11.98 -10.46
N TRP A 113 13.07 -10.96 -10.07
CA TRP A 113 13.13 -10.55 -8.66
C TRP A 113 11.76 -10.16 -8.12
N MET A 114 10.96 -9.41 -8.89
CA MET A 114 9.60 -9.02 -8.49
C MET A 114 8.69 -10.23 -8.31
N ARG A 115 8.79 -11.24 -9.20
CA ARG A 115 8.05 -12.51 -9.05
C ARG A 115 8.49 -13.28 -7.80
N ASP A 116 9.79 -13.33 -7.52
CA ASP A 116 10.32 -14.02 -6.33
C ASP A 116 9.84 -13.35 -5.04
N ASP A 117 9.79 -12.01 -4.99
CA ASP A 117 9.23 -11.26 -3.85
C ASP A 117 7.72 -11.50 -3.69
N LEU A 118 6.96 -11.59 -4.78
CA LEU A 118 5.53 -11.90 -4.76
C LEU A 118 5.23 -13.36 -4.40
N ALA A 119 6.12 -14.30 -4.73
CA ALA A 119 5.98 -15.69 -4.35
C ALA A 119 6.24 -15.93 -2.85
N ALA A 120 6.93 -15.02 -2.18
CA ALA A 120 7.22 -15.11 -0.75
C ALA A 120 6.01 -14.70 0.11
N GLY A 121 5.67 -15.50 1.13
CA GLY A 121 4.54 -15.24 2.02
C GLY A 121 4.64 -13.90 2.78
N LEU A 122 3.53 -13.16 2.84
CA LEU A 122 3.40 -11.85 3.47
C LEU A 122 2.13 -11.82 4.33
N ALA A 123 2.13 -12.56 5.43
CA ALA A 123 1.01 -12.57 6.36
C ALA A 123 0.80 -11.17 6.96
N ALA A 124 -0.46 -10.76 7.13
CA ALA A 124 -0.81 -9.45 7.65
C ALA A 124 -0.29 -9.20 9.08
N ASP A 125 -0.14 -10.26 9.87
CA ASP A 125 0.33 -10.30 11.25
C ASP A 125 1.80 -10.72 11.40
N GLY A 126 2.53 -10.85 10.28
CA GLY A 126 3.90 -11.32 10.26
C GLY A 126 4.93 -10.24 10.62
N GLU A 127 6.16 -10.68 10.84
CA GLU A 127 7.31 -9.81 11.14
C GLU A 127 7.85 -9.07 9.90
N ARG A 128 7.46 -9.49 8.70
CA ARG A 128 7.90 -8.84 7.45
C ARG A 128 7.16 -7.50 7.31
N PRO A 129 7.86 -6.40 6.94
CA PRO A 129 7.17 -5.16 6.60
C PRO A 129 6.10 -5.38 5.53
N LEU A 130 4.90 -4.86 5.80
CA LEU A 130 3.75 -4.95 4.90
C LEU A 130 3.90 -4.09 3.63
N TYR A 131 5.02 -3.41 3.46
CA TYR A 131 5.38 -2.68 2.26
C TYR A 131 6.83 -2.98 1.85
N LEU A 132 7.13 -2.80 0.56
CA LEU A 132 8.49 -2.84 0.04
C LEU A 132 8.62 -1.93 -1.17
N HIS A 133 9.67 -1.12 -1.19
CA HIS A 133 10.07 -0.32 -2.34
C HIS A 133 11.48 -0.74 -2.79
N ARG A 134 11.66 -0.91 -4.11
CA ARG A 134 12.95 -1.24 -4.72
C ARG A 134 13.14 -0.45 -6.00
N LEU A 135 14.35 0.06 -6.20
CA LEU A 135 14.78 0.71 -7.44
C LEU A 135 15.75 -0.21 -8.18
N PHE A 136 15.45 -0.51 -9.44
CA PHE A 136 16.34 -1.25 -10.33
C PHE A 136 16.87 -0.32 -11.41
N LYS A 137 18.19 -0.19 -11.51
CA LYS A 137 18.82 0.50 -12.63
C LYS A 137 18.98 -0.48 -13.79
N LEU A 138 18.40 -0.16 -14.95
CA LEU A 138 18.43 -1.05 -16.12
C LEU A 138 19.48 -0.61 -17.15
N ALA A 139 19.73 0.69 -17.25
CA ALA A 139 20.70 1.29 -18.17
C ALA A 139 21.19 2.63 -17.59
N GLY A 140 22.32 3.17 -18.04
CA GLY A 140 22.89 4.45 -17.57
C GLY A 140 23.13 5.48 -18.68
N GLY A 141 23.39 6.73 -18.30
CA GLY A 141 23.74 7.82 -19.22
C GLY A 141 22.55 8.39 -20.00
N ALA A 142 22.74 8.75 -21.27
CA ALA A 142 21.69 9.33 -22.12
C ALA A 142 20.49 8.39 -22.40
N GLY A 143 20.65 7.09 -22.12
CA GLY A 143 19.60 6.07 -22.19
C GLY A 143 19.24 5.49 -20.82
N GLU A 144 19.41 6.27 -19.74
CA GLU A 144 19.11 5.82 -18.38
C GLU A 144 17.64 5.41 -18.22
N ARG A 145 17.43 4.22 -17.65
CA ARG A 145 16.12 3.62 -17.42
C ARG A 145 16.11 2.93 -16.06
N TRP A 146 15.02 3.11 -15.35
CA TRP A 146 14.81 2.51 -14.04
C TRP A 146 13.46 1.84 -13.94
N PHE A 147 13.40 0.82 -13.09
CA PHE A 147 12.14 0.30 -12.56
C PHE A 147 12.03 0.66 -11.08
N TRP A 148 10.93 1.28 -10.71
CA TRP A 148 10.54 1.50 -9.33
C TRP A 148 9.41 0.54 -8.97
N TYR A 149 9.77 -0.52 -8.26
CA TYR A 149 8.86 -1.52 -7.74
C TYR A 149 8.30 -1.11 -6.39
N GLN A 150 7.00 -1.35 -6.20
CA GLN A 150 6.24 -1.08 -4.99
C GLN A 150 5.35 -2.29 -4.69
N ARG A 151 5.42 -2.78 -3.46
CA ARG A 151 4.55 -3.83 -2.93
C ARG A 151 3.93 -3.36 -1.63
N TYR A 152 2.68 -3.72 -1.42
CA TYR A 152 1.94 -3.52 -0.18
C TYR A 152 1.10 -4.76 0.15
N HIS A 153 0.79 -4.95 1.42
CA HIS A 153 -0.32 -5.80 1.83
C HIS A 153 -1.63 -5.02 1.65
N HIS A 154 -2.67 -5.63 1.08
CA HIS A 154 -3.94 -4.96 0.77
C HIS A 154 -4.67 -4.46 2.03
N VAL A 155 -4.29 -4.94 3.23
CA VAL A 155 -4.83 -4.41 4.48
C VAL A 155 -4.43 -2.94 4.74
N CYS A 156 -3.31 -2.46 4.18
CA CYS A 156 -2.84 -1.09 4.42
C CYS A 156 -3.19 -0.10 3.31
N VAL A 157 -3.54 -0.58 2.12
CA VAL A 157 -3.84 0.24 0.93
C VAL A 157 -4.97 -0.35 0.08
N ASP A 158 -5.57 0.47 -0.78
CA ASP A 158 -6.53 0.06 -1.80
C ASP A 158 -6.08 0.52 -3.19
N GLY A 159 -6.89 0.21 -4.21
CA GLY A 159 -6.62 0.55 -5.61
C GLY A 159 -6.43 2.04 -5.89
N TYR A 160 -6.92 2.91 -5.02
CA TYR A 160 -6.80 4.37 -5.12
C TYR A 160 -5.62 4.90 -4.30
N SER A 161 -5.45 4.42 -3.06
CA SER A 161 -4.50 4.99 -2.11
C SER A 161 -3.04 4.68 -2.47
N PHE A 162 -2.71 3.51 -3.03
CA PHE A 162 -1.32 3.26 -3.49
C PHE A 162 -0.93 4.19 -4.66
N ALA A 163 -1.88 4.51 -5.55
CA ALA A 163 -1.65 5.42 -6.66
C ALA A 163 -1.54 6.87 -6.19
N ALA A 164 -2.29 7.26 -5.15
CA ALA A 164 -2.12 8.53 -4.46
C ALA A 164 -0.75 8.64 -3.78
N LEU A 165 -0.29 7.58 -3.10
CA LEU A 165 1.04 7.52 -2.49
C LEU A 165 2.17 7.60 -3.52
N THR A 166 2.05 6.88 -4.64
CA THR A 166 3.01 6.97 -5.76
C THR A 166 3.13 8.41 -6.27
N ARG A 167 1.99 9.09 -6.49
CA ARG A 167 1.96 10.49 -6.93
C ARG A 167 2.57 11.42 -5.90
N ARG A 168 2.23 11.25 -4.62
CA ARG A 168 2.78 12.04 -3.53
C ARG A 168 4.31 11.94 -3.44
N ILE A 169 4.85 10.73 -3.57
CA ILE A 169 6.31 10.51 -3.61
C ILE A 169 6.95 11.23 -4.81
N ALA A 170 6.29 11.23 -5.98
CA ALA A 170 6.75 11.98 -7.14
C ALA A 170 6.73 13.51 -6.88
N ASP A 171 5.69 14.04 -6.24
CA ASP A 171 5.61 15.47 -5.88
C ASP A 171 6.72 15.88 -4.90
N ILE A 172 6.99 15.04 -3.90
CA ILE A 172 8.11 15.22 -2.96
C ILE A 172 9.44 15.23 -3.73
N TYR A 173 9.66 14.25 -4.60
CA TYR A 173 10.86 14.18 -5.44
C TYR A 173 11.07 15.44 -6.29
N GLN A 174 9.99 15.95 -6.89
CA GLN A 174 10.03 17.14 -7.73
C GLN A 174 10.34 18.40 -6.91
N ALA A 175 9.75 18.56 -5.71
CA ALA A 175 10.05 19.68 -4.82
C ALA A 175 11.53 19.65 -4.37
N LEU A 176 12.00 18.50 -3.87
CA LEU A 176 13.40 18.33 -3.48
C LEU A 176 14.36 18.55 -4.65
N SER A 177 13.94 18.22 -5.88
CA SER A 177 14.75 18.44 -7.07
C SER A 177 14.96 19.91 -7.43
N ARG A 178 14.05 20.77 -6.99
CA ARG A 178 14.17 22.24 -7.12
C ARG A 178 14.82 22.88 -5.88
N GLY A 179 15.22 22.10 -4.89
CA GLY A 179 15.70 22.61 -3.60
C GLY A 179 14.59 23.23 -2.74
N GLU A 180 13.33 22.88 -3.01
CA GLU A 180 12.15 23.37 -2.30
C GLU A 180 11.71 22.37 -1.23
N ALA A 181 11.03 22.88 -0.19
CA ALA A 181 10.32 22.01 0.74
C ALA A 181 9.10 21.37 0.05
N PRO A 182 8.80 20.09 0.29
CA PRO A 182 7.56 19.49 -0.20
C PRO A 182 6.33 20.23 0.33
N PRO A 183 5.24 20.35 -0.48
CA PRO A 183 3.99 20.93 0.02
C PRO A 183 3.41 20.05 1.15
N PRO A 184 2.48 20.57 1.98
CA PRO A 184 1.88 19.78 3.05
C PRO A 184 1.32 18.44 2.57
N SER A 185 1.37 17.42 3.45
CA SER A 185 0.79 16.11 3.14
C SER A 185 -0.72 16.24 2.88
N PRO A 186 -1.25 15.61 1.82
CA PRO A 186 -2.68 15.55 1.58
C PRO A 186 -3.37 14.42 2.38
N PHE A 187 -2.59 13.55 3.04
CA PHE A 187 -3.14 12.38 3.72
C PHE A 187 -3.76 12.74 5.06
N VAL A 188 -4.98 12.23 5.26
CA VAL A 188 -5.68 12.28 6.55
C VAL A 188 -5.23 11.11 7.39
N SER A 189 -4.94 11.33 8.67
CA SER A 189 -4.55 10.25 9.58
C SER A 189 -5.67 9.21 9.70
N PHE A 190 -5.33 7.94 9.76
CA PHE A 190 -6.30 6.87 9.94
C PHE A 190 -7.09 7.01 11.25
N ALA A 191 -6.52 7.65 12.28
CA ALA A 191 -7.26 7.97 13.50
C ALA A 191 -8.47 8.90 13.25
N ALA A 192 -8.36 9.85 12.32
CA ALA A 192 -9.48 10.70 11.94
C ALA A 192 -10.52 9.93 11.13
N VAL A 193 -10.10 9.00 10.27
CA VAL A 193 -10.99 8.07 9.55
C VAL A 193 -11.74 7.15 10.54
N ALA A 194 -11.06 6.65 11.56
CA ALA A 194 -11.68 5.85 12.60
C ALA A 194 -12.73 6.66 13.39
N ALA A 195 -12.42 7.91 13.73
CA ALA A 195 -13.37 8.81 14.39
C ALA A 195 -14.59 9.14 13.51
N GLU A 196 -14.37 9.40 12.21
CA GLU A 196 -15.45 9.60 11.22
C GLU A 196 -16.35 8.37 11.13
N ARG A 197 -15.76 7.17 11.10
CA ARG A 197 -16.50 5.91 11.09
C ARG A 197 -17.37 5.75 12.34
N GLU A 198 -16.83 5.99 13.53
CA GLU A 198 -17.60 5.92 14.76
C GLU A 198 -18.76 6.93 14.78
N ALA A 199 -18.53 8.15 14.28
CA ALA A 199 -19.59 9.15 14.12
C ALA A 199 -20.67 8.68 13.14
N TYR A 200 -20.28 8.05 12.02
CA TYR A 200 -21.23 7.47 11.07
C TYR A 200 -22.06 6.34 11.71
N LEU A 201 -21.41 5.40 12.42
CA LEU A 201 -22.08 4.28 13.09
C LEU A 201 -23.10 4.73 14.15
N ALA A 202 -22.83 5.86 14.82
CA ALA A 202 -23.75 6.46 15.79
C ALA A 202 -24.85 7.33 15.15
N SER A 203 -24.84 7.51 13.83
CA SER A 203 -25.77 8.40 13.13
C SER A 203 -27.06 7.70 12.68
N PRO A 204 -28.20 8.41 12.57
CA PRO A 204 -29.42 7.87 11.97
C PRO A 204 -29.22 7.35 10.54
N ARG A 205 -28.30 7.97 9.79
CA ARG A 205 -27.94 7.57 8.42
C ARG A 205 -27.46 6.12 8.35
N CYS A 206 -26.73 5.63 9.37
CA CYS A 206 -26.32 4.23 9.40
C CYS A 206 -27.51 3.27 9.46
N GLU A 207 -28.59 3.63 10.17
CA GLU A 207 -29.81 2.80 10.22
C GLU A 207 -30.58 2.87 8.90
N GLU A 208 -30.63 4.04 8.26
CA GLU A 208 -31.21 4.22 6.92
C GLU A 208 -30.49 3.36 5.88
N ASP A 209 -29.15 3.44 5.84
CA ASP A 209 -28.31 2.67 4.94
C ASP A 209 -28.47 1.15 5.22
N ARG A 210 -28.55 0.75 6.50
CA ARG A 210 -28.80 -0.64 6.89
C ARG A 210 -30.16 -1.14 6.39
N ALA A 211 -31.23 -0.36 6.58
CA ALA A 211 -32.57 -0.72 6.14
C ALA A 211 -32.63 -0.87 4.61
N PHE A 212 -32.01 0.08 3.90
CA PHE A 212 -31.88 0.05 2.45
C PHE A 212 -31.14 -1.22 1.98
N TRP A 213 -29.92 -1.48 2.48
CA TRP A 213 -29.12 -2.62 2.03
C TRP A 213 -29.77 -3.97 2.37
N ARG A 214 -30.46 -4.10 3.51
CA ARG A 214 -31.25 -5.30 3.83
C ARG A 214 -32.39 -5.51 2.85
N GLY A 215 -33.15 -4.46 2.54
CA GLY A 215 -34.24 -4.53 1.57
C GLY A 215 -33.74 -4.86 0.17
N TYR A 216 -32.67 -4.21 -0.27
CA TYR A 216 -32.03 -4.46 -1.56
C TYR A 216 -31.49 -5.89 -1.67
N ALA A 217 -30.74 -6.35 -0.67
CA ALA A 217 -30.12 -7.67 -0.66
C ALA A 217 -31.13 -8.82 -0.59
N ALA A 218 -32.30 -8.60 0.03
CA ALA A 218 -33.37 -9.61 0.07
C ALA A 218 -33.93 -9.95 -1.32
N ALA A 219 -33.76 -9.06 -2.30
CA ALA A 219 -34.20 -9.26 -3.68
C ALA A 219 -33.06 -9.67 -4.63
N LEU A 220 -31.82 -9.84 -4.14
CA LEU A 220 -30.70 -10.21 -5.00
C LEU A 220 -30.83 -11.68 -5.45
N PRO A 221 -30.74 -11.97 -6.76
CA PRO A 221 -30.61 -13.34 -7.21
C PRO A 221 -29.27 -13.93 -6.75
N PRO A 222 -29.12 -15.27 -6.73
CA PRO A 222 -27.82 -15.88 -6.50
C PRO A 222 -26.79 -15.36 -7.50
N PRO A 223 -25.50 -15.23 -7.10
CA PRO A 223 -24.47 -14.76 -7.99
C PRO A 223 -24.34 -15.69 -9.20
N SER A 224 -24.22 -15.11 -10.39
CA SER A 224 -23.94 -15.87 -11.61
C SER A 224 -22.44 -16.04 -11.79
N THR A 225 -22.01 -17.21 -12.24
CA THR A 225 -20.60 -17.51 -12.56
C THR A 225 -20.47 -17.99 -13.99
N LEU A 226 -19.37 -17.62 -14.65
CA LEU A 226 -18.98 -18.15 -15.97
C LEU A 226 -18.26 -19.51 -15.85
N SER A 227 -17.82 -19.87 -14.64
CA SER A 227 -17.17 -21.16 -14.41
C SER A 227 -18.19 -22.28 -14.46
N ALA A 228 -17.91 -23.31 -15.25
CA ALA A 228 -18.68 -24.57 -15.24
C ALA A 228 -18.32 -25.47 -14.04
N ARG A 229 -17.32 -25.09 -13.24
CA ARG A 229 -16.95 -25.74 -11.98
C ARG A 229 -17.44 -24.89 -10.82
N ASP A 230 -18.07 -25.52 -9.83
CA ASP A 230 -18.30 -24.88 -8.53
C ASP A 230 -16.95 -24.39 -8.01
N ALA A 231 -16.76 -23.07 -8.01
CA ALA A 231 -15.59 -22.42 -7.44
C ALA A 231 -15.73 -22.46 -5.91
N LEU A 232 -15.71 -23.67 -5.34
CA LEU A 232 -15.44 -23.84 -3.93
C LEU A 232 -13.95 -23.54 -3.73
N ALA A 233 -13.71 -22.59 -2.82
CA ALA A 233 -12.43 -22.10 -2.33
C ALA A 233 -11.24 -23.06 -2.54
N GLY A 234 -10.18 -22.56 -3.17
CA GLY A 234 -8.86 -23.19 -3.06
C GLY A 234 -7.90 -22.94 -4.22
N ASP A 235 -8.39 -22.69 -5.43
CA ASP A 235 -7.50 -22.72 -6.60
C ASP A 235 -7.73 -21.51 -7.51
N GLY A 236 -6.85 -20.52 -7.37
CA GLY A 236 -6.87 -19.33 -8.19
C GLY A 236 -6.08 -18.20 -7.58
N ALA A 237 -4.75 -18.25 -7.71
CA ALA A 237 -3.92 -17.06 -7.65
C ALA A 237 -4.62 -15.95 -8.45
N ALA A 238 -4.92 -14.83 -7.80
CA ALA A 238 -5.43 -13.67 -8.50
C ALA A 238 -4.52 -13.41 -9.71
N ASN A 239 -5.10 -13.45 -10.91
CA ASN A 239 -4.38 -13.37 -12.18
C ASN A 239 -3.26 -12.33 -12.13
N VAL A 240 -2.01 -12.78 -12.18
CA VAL A 240 -0.82 -11.93 -12.37
C VAL A 240 -0.69 -11.63 -13.87
N ASP A 241 -1.76 -11.13 -14.49
CA ASP A 241 -1.61 -10.51 -15.80
C ASP A 241 -1.10 -9.10 -15.58
N VAL A 242 0.17 -8.89 -15.96
CA VAL A 242 0.82 -7.58 -15.94
C VAL A 242 0.10 -6.67 -16.93
N LEU A 243 -0.93 -5.96 -16.45
CA LEU A 243 -1.51 -4.84 -17.18
C LEU A 243 -0.50 -3.69 -17.17
N ARG A 244 0.36 -3.64 -18.18
CA ARG A 244 1.27 -2.51 -18.42
C ARG A 244 0.46 -1.25 -18.73
N ARG A 245 0.19 -0.42 -17.73
CA ARG A 245 -0.27 0.95 -17.94
C ARG A 245 0.93 1.90 -17.98
N ARG A 246 1.18 2.49 -19.15
CA ARG A 246 2.17 3.55 -19.34
C ARG A 246 1.49 4.89 -19.06
N PHE A 247 1.97 5.64 -18.08
CA PHE A 247 1.60 7.04 -17.89
C PHE A 247 2.78 7.90 -18.32
N GLU A 248 2.58 8.76 -19.31
CA GLU A 248 3.54 9.82 -19.62
C GLU A 248 3.19 11.02 -18.74
N LEU A 249 4.11 11.41 -17.85
CA LEU A 249 4.01 12.68 -17.16
C LEU A 249 4.29 13.76 -18.21
N ILE A 250 3.23 14.34 -18.76
CA ILE A 250 3.36 15.48 -19.68
C ILE A 250 3.94 16.64 -18.87
N GLY A 251 5.22 16.92 -19.08
CA GLY A 251 5.81 18.19 -18.73
C GLY A 251 5.28 19.25 -19.69
N GLY A 252 4.40 20.13 -19.21
CA GLY A 252 3.91 21.25 -20.01
C GLY A 252 2.72 21.99 -19.38
N ASP A 253 3.03 23.14 -18.77
CA ASP A 253 2.17 24.25 -18.32
C ASP A 253 1.01 23.93 -17.37
N ALA A 254 1.15 24.43 -16.14
CA ALA A 254 0.13 24.45 -15.10
C ALA A 254 -0.95 25.49 -15.43
N ARG A 255 -1.77 25.25 -16.45
CA ARG A 255 -3.00 26.03 -16.69
C ARG A 255 -4.11 25.13 -17.23
N GLY A 256 -5.13 24.94 -16.39
CA GLY A 256 -6.47 24.55 -16.84
C GLY A 256 -6.98 23.21 -16.29
N TRP A 257 -7.33 23.18 -15.01
CA TRP A 257 -8.36 22.28 -14.51
C TRP A 257 -9.37 23.12 -13.70
N ALA A 258 -10.30 23.71 -14.43
CA ALA A 258 -11.51 24.32 -13.89
C ALA A 258 -12.68 23.91 -14.80
N ALA A 259 -13.39 22.86 -14.38
CA ALA A 259 -14.83 22.61 -14.52
C ALA A 259 -15.13 21.21 -13.99
#